data_AF-A0A0S4LQY5-F1
#
_entry.id   AF-A0A0S4LQY5-F1
#
_cell.length_a   1.000
_cell.length_b   1.000
_cell.length_c   1.000
_cell.angle_alpha   90.00
_cell.angle_beta   90.00
_cell.angle_gamma   90.00
#
_symmetry.space_group_name_H-M   'P 1'
#
loop_
_entity.id
_entity.type
_entity.pdbx_description
1 polymer ?
#
loop_
_entity_poly.entity_id
_entity_poly.type
_entity_poly.pdbx_seq_one_letter_code
_entity_poly.pdbx_strand_id
1 'polypeptide(L)'
;MFLMEGRLFTMKRKIAFDRASRPKQRRVTLIGGALLLLAGGISTPAWSENPAPSVHWGSVAFPDQYTMVTSGLTLNRFTPVDGVGNKYDSTVGNTLGFNLMTLSWTQHWTGMLEGWSTNLTAGVSPTSDEPSQYFQNKVVHQLRQLPSVPTVAPRKETDVTIDGSITRWISLCDRKVLFAGGGFSVGTIYQQGFLRGGIRRLQITPSVWHSEKWGDINVRASAMGRISYQSNGAALHSVRSTAALVQPAIAIGQYRTTATGETIPTWEIELALMWDSGIFVNTMGQSQKQFAWSLAASAGPVRFETWNDSMGHLSERDYGPSYGAALTVDVLRVWNIIQEFRVMPTTDQSASS
;
A
#
# COMPACT_ATOMS: atom_id res chain seq x y z
N MET A 1 -2.61 -95.85 21.37
CA MET A 1 -2.99 -97.01 20.53
C MET A 1 -3.89 -96.47 19.43
N PHE A 2 -3.53 -96.64 18.16
CA PHE A 2 -4.04 -95.92 16.97
C PHE A 2 -3.70 -94.39 17.02
N LEU A 3 -2.98 -93.81 16.06
CA LEU A 3 -3.16 -93.60 14.59
C LEU A 3 -3.98 -92.31 14.31
N MET A 4 -3.35 -91.28 13.71
CA MET A 4 -3.41 -90.88 12.27
C MET A 4 -4.78 -90.26 11.88
N GLU A 5 -4.93 -89.20 11.08
CA GLU A 5 -4.04 -88.35 10.26
C GLU A 5 -4.34 -86.85 10.58
N GLY A 6 -3.72 -85.77 10.09
CA GLY A 6 -2.69 -85.58 9.06
C GLY A 6 -3.19 -84.72 7.89
N ARG A 7 -2.84 -83.42 7.85
CA ARG A 7 -2.59 -82.60 6.63
C ARG A 7 -2.15 -81.16 6.96
N LEU A 8 -1.05 -80.72 6.34
CA LEU A 8 -0.66 -79.30 6.27
C LEU A 8 -1.63 -78.54 5.35
N PHE A 9 -1.88 -77.26 5.66
CA PHE A 9 -2.20 -76.28 4.63
C PHE A 9 -1.47 -74.95 4.89
N THR A 10 -0.33 -74.77 4.23
CA THR A 10 0.64 -73.71 4.50
C THR A 10 0.27 -72.40 3.78
N MET A 11 -0.65 -71.62 4.33
CA MET A 11 -1.06 -70.35 3.72
C MET A 11 -0.02 -69.23 3.95
N LYS A 12 1.04 -69.22 3.14
CA LYS A 12 2.04 -68.15 3.11
C LYS A 12 1.38 -66.82 2.69
N ARG A 13 1.05 -65.94 3.65
CA ARG A 13 0.75 -64.54 3.38
C ARG A 13 2.01 -63.86 2.81
N LYS A 14 2.10 -63.76 1.47
CA LYS A 14 2.97 -62.78 0.81
C LYS A 14 2.48 -61.39 1.21
N ILE A 15 3.18 -60.73 2.13
CA ILE A 15 3.05 -59.28 2.30
C ILE A 15 3.68 -58.66 1.06
N ALA A 16 2.84 -58.21 0.13
CA ALA A 16 3.28 -57.43 -1.02
C ALA A 16 3.77 -56.07 -0.50
N PHE A 17 5.07 -55.79 -0.68
CA PHE A 17 5.63 -54.47 -0.42
C PHE A 17 5.18 -53.53 -1.54
N ASP A 18 3.99 -52.95 -1.38
CA ASP A 18 3.43 -52.08 -2.41
C ASP A 18 4.27 -50.80 -2.52
N ARG A 19 4.73 -50.51 -3.74
CA ARG A 19 5.96 -49.74 -3.95
C ARG A 19 5.64 -48.24 -4.03
N ALA A 20 5.35 -47.65 -2.87
CA ALA A 20 4.96 -46.25 -2.68
C ALA A 20 5.58 -45.29 -3.72
N SER A 21 4.76 -44.90 -4.68
CA SER A 21 5.16 -44.10 -5.84
C SER A 21 5.37 -42.65 -5.42
N ARG A 22 6.64 -42.28 -5.18
CA ARG A 22 7.05 -40.91 -4.86
C ARG A 22 6.41 -39.91 -5.86
N PRO A 23 5.62 -38.92 -5.42
CA PRO A 23 5.13 -37.88 -6.32
C PRO A 23 6.33 -37.08 -6.83
N LYS A 24 6.60 -37.16 -8.14
CA LYS A 24 7.66 -36.35 -8.78
C LYS A 24 7.32 -34.87 -8.62
N GLN A 25 8.33 -34.08 -8.26
CA GLN A 25 8.20 -32.62 -8.16
C GLN A 25 7.74 -32.02 -9.50
N ARG A 26 6.51 -31.50 -9.56
CA ARG A 26 6.13 -30.50 -10.57
C ARG A 26 6.69 -29.13 -10.18
N ARG A 27 8.00 -28.94 -10.41
CA ARG A 27 8.54 -27.61 -10.72
C ARG A 27 8.27 -27.35 -12.21
N VAL A 28 8.08 -26.08 -12.58
CA VAL A 28 7.45 -25.65 -13.86
C VAL A 28 5.95 -26.02 -13.87
N THR A 29 4.98 -25.13 -14.08
CA THR A 29 5.00 -23.78 -14.68
C THR A 29 4.26 -22.76 -13.80
N LEU A 30 4.92 -21.66 -13.40
CA LEU A 30 4.25 -20.51 -12.76
C LEU A 30 4.78 -19.16 -13.29
N ILE A 31 6.08 -19.07 -13.56
CA ILE A 31 6.74 -17.87 -14.11
C ILE A 31 6.15 -17.45 -15.47
N GLY A 32 5.74 -18.41 -16.31
CA GLY A 32 5.17 -18.12 -17.63
C GLY A 32 3.80 -17.41 -17.61
N GLY A 33 3.00 -17.60 -16.56
CA GLY A 33 1.68 -16.96 -16.45
C GLY A 33 1.78 -15.45 -16.20
N ALA A 34 2.71 -15.04 -15.34
CA ALA A 34 2.98 -13.63 -15.05
C ALA A 34 3.51 -12.87 -16.29
N LEU A 35 4.36 -13.51 -17.10
CA LEU A 35 4.89 -12.90 -18.32
C LEU A 35 3.86 -12.79 -19.45
N LEU A 36 2.90 -13.71 -19.56
CA LEU A 36 1.82 -13.63 -20.55
C LEU A 36 0.83 -12.49 -20.26
N LEU A 37 0.59 -12.17 -18.99
CA LEU A 37 -0.21 -11.01 -18.58
C LEU A 37 0.47 -9.65 -18.88
N LEU A 38 1.79 -9.63 -19.08
CA LEU A 38 2.55 -8.43 -19.45
C LEU A 38 2.63 -8.19 -20.97
N ALA A 39 2.15 -9.13 -21.80
CA ALA A 39 2.34 -9.11 -23.26
C ALA A 39 1.03 -9.20 -24.09
N GLY A 40 -0.12 -9.49 -23.46
CA GLY A 40 -1.43 -9.54 -24.13
C GLY A 40 -2.05 -8.15 -24.32
N GLY A 41 -1.86 -7.56 -25.50
CA GLY A 41 -2.11 -6.13 -25.70
C GLY A 41 -3.58 -5.67 -25.78
N ILE A 42 -3.92 -4.67 -24.95
CA ILE A 42 -4.67 -3.48 -25.38
C ILE A 42 -3.82 -2.26 -24.97
N SER A 43 -3.63 -1.30 -25.85
CA SER A 43 -2.54 -0.32 -25.75
C SER A 43 -2.89 0.97 -24.99
N THR A 44 -2.93 0.90 -23.65
CA THR A 44 -2.89 2.08 -22.75
C THR A 44 -2.13 1.77 -21.44
N PRO A 45 -0.94 2.33 -21.18
CA PRO A 45 -0.29 2.21 -19.88
C PRO A 45 -0.89 3.20 -18.85
N ALA A 46 -1.46 2.69 -17.75
CA ALA A 46 -2.12 3.45 -16.68
C ALA A 46 -1.95 2.70 -15.33
N TRP A 47 -1.44 3.32 -14.23
CA TRP A 47 -0.83 2.56 -13.09
C TRP A 47 -0.72 3.24 -11.63
N SER A 48 -1.74 3.65 -10.82
CA SER A 48 -1.68 4.57 -9.60
C SER A 48 -1.53 4.23 -8.05
N GLU A 49 -2.44 3.55 -7.31
CA GLU A 49 -2.54 3.67 -5.80
C GLU A 49 -1.39 3.06 -4.92
N ASN A 50 -1.29 3.54 -3.66
CA ASN A 50 -0.48 2.98 -2.56
C ASN A 50 -0.89 1.54 -2.13
N PRO A 51 0.04 0.56 -2.04
CA PRO A 51 -0.25 -0.80 -1.60
C PRO A 51 -0.01 -1.10 -0.11
N ALA A 52 -0.45 -2.29 0.30
CA ALA A 52 0.01 -3.00 1.49
C ALA A 52 1.55 -3.11 1.58
N PRO A 53 2.12 -3.12 2.80
CA PRO A 53 1.44 -3.09 4.10
C PRO A 53 1.09 -1.66 4.57
N SER A 54 1.52 -0.64 3.82
CA SER A 54 1.64 0.78 4.20
C SER A 54 0.39 1.38 4.87
N VAL A 55 -0.80 0.98 4.41
CA VAL A 55 -2.10 1.40 4.96
C VAL A 55 -2.21 1.16 6.47
N HIS A 56 -1.69 0.03 6.97
CA HIS A 56 -1.72 -0.29 8.39
C HIS A 56 -0.50 0.21 9.16
N TRP A 57 0.46 0.84 8.47
CA TRP A 57 1.65 1.44 9.08
C TRP A 57 1.50 2.95 9.32
N GLY A 58 0.51 3.58 8.68
CA GLY A 58 0.20 5.01 8.82
C GLY A 58 -0.02 5.76 7.51
N SER A 59 0.22 5.15 6.35
CA SER A 59 0.15 5.87 5.07
C SER A 59 -1.28 6.32 4.71
N VAL A 60 -1.37 7.32 3.85
CA VAL A 60 -2.62 7.74 3.23
C VAL A 60 -3.15 6.60 2.36
N ALA A 61 -4.44 6.27 2.53
CA ALA A 61 -5.09 5.10 1.95
C ALA A 61 -6.42 5.42 1.23
N PHE A 62 -6.68 6.70 0.97
CA PHE A 62 -7.81 7.16 0.13
C PHE A 62 -7.64 6.68 -1.32
N PRO A 63 -8.73 6.34 -2.03
CA PRO A 63 -8.69 6.05 -3.46
C PRO A 63 -8.32 7.28 -4.30
N ASP A 64 -7.69 7.04 -5.45
CA ASP A 64 -7.30 8.11 -6.38
C ASP A 64 -8.51 8.70 -7.12
N GLN A 65 -8.62 10.04 -7.09
CA GLN A 65 -9.72 10.81 -7.68
C GLN A 65 -9.62 10.98 -9.21
N TYR A 66 -8.52 10.54 -9.81
CA TYR A 66 -8.20 10.76 -11.22
C TYR A 66 -7.38 9.60 -11.80
N THR A 67 -7.28 9.55 -13.13
CA THR A 67 -6.56 8.51 -13.87
C THR A 67 -5.05 8.85 -13.97
N MET A 68 -4.15 7.95 -13.56
CA MET A 68 -2.70 8.24 -13.46
C MET A 68 -1.79 6.97 -13.46
N VAL A 69 -0.47 7.13 -13.67
CA VAL A 69 0.56 6.07 -13.52
C VAL A 69 1.53 6.43 -12.41
N THR A 70 1.38 5.88 -11.21
CA THR A 70 2.45 5.90 -10.22
C THR A 70 3.43 4.75 -10.44
N SER A 71 4.71 5.09 -10.56
CA SER A 71 5.79 4.19 -10.12
C SER A 71 6.49 4.81 -8.91
N GLY A 72 7.00 4.00 -7.99
CA GLY A 72 7.61 4.54 -6.77
C GLY A 72 8.41 3.55 -5.93
N LEU A 73 8.97 4.10 -4.85
CA LEU A 73 9.62 3.35 -3.77
C LEU A 73 8.93 3.71 -2.45
N THR A 74 8.38 2.69 -1.81
CA THR A 74 7.63 2.78 -0.55
C THR A 74 8.39 1.99 0.53
N LEU A 75 8.93 2.71 1.49
CA LEU A 75 9.68 2.20 2.63
C LEU A 75 8.74 2.02 3.83
N ASN A 76 8.66 0.81 4.38
CA ASN A 76 7.96 0.53 5.65
C ASN A 76 8.88 -0.21 6.62
N ARG A 77 9.05 0.29 7.85
CA ARG A 77 9.74 -0.38 8.96
C ARG A 77 8.73 -0.81 10.02
N PHE A 78 8.94 -1.97 10.63
CA PHE A 78 8.32 -2.36 11.90
C PHE A 78 9.37 -2.95 12.83
N THR A 79 9.48 -2.44 14.06
CA THR A 79 10.31 -3.05 15.11
C THR A 79 9.44 -3.71 16.18
N PRO A 80 9.75 -4.93 16.64
CA PRO A 80 9.01 -5.57 17.72
C PRO A 80 9.35 -4.98 19.11
N VAL A 81 10.20 -3.95 19.16
CA VAL A 81 10.71 -3.29 20.37
C VAL A 81 10.71 -1.78 20.15
N ASP A 82 10.23 -1.02 21.14
CA ASP A 82 10.22 0.45 21.12
C ASP A 82 11.59 1.08 21.43
N GLY A 83 11.67 2.42 21.41
CA GLY A 83 12.88 3.18 21.77
C GLY A 83 13.26 3.16 23.26
N VAL A 84 12.52 2.45 24.12
CA VAL A 84 12.81 2.26 25.57
C VAL A 84 13.22 0.81 25.88
N GLY A 85 12.92 -0.14 24.99
CA GLY A 85 13.17 -1.57 25.15
C GLY A 85 11.93 -2.41 25.47
N ASN A 86 10.72 -1.84 25.48
CA ASN A 86 9.49 -2.61 25.66
C ASN A 86 9.17 -3.39 24.37
N LYS A 87 8.70 -4.64 24.51
CA LYS A 87 8.19 -5.40 23.36
C LYS A 87 6.81 -4.90 22.95
N TYR A 88 6.66 -4.51 21.70
CA TYR A 88 5.42 -4.00 21.12
C TYR A 88 4.54 -5.13 20.56
N ASP A 89 5.16 -6.06 19.83
CA ASP A 89 4.56 -7.32 19.41
C ASP A 89 5.47 -8.48 19.85
N SER A 90 4.86 -9.59 20.26
CA SER A 90 5.52 -10.78 20.80
C SER A 90 5.41 -12.01 19.88
N THR A 91 4.64 -11.89 18.80
CA THR A 91 4.48 -12.88 17.71
C THR A 91 5.43 -12.57 16.55
N VAL A 92 5.74 -11.29 16.32
CA VAL A 92 6.80 -10.85 15.39
C VAL A 92 8.13 -10.82 16.13
N GLY A 93 9.03 -11.77 15.86
CA GLY A 93 10.33 -11.88 16.55
C GLY A 93 11.43 -10.94 16.03
N ASN A 94 11.27 -10.42 14.81
CA ASN A 94 12.31 -9.74 14.04
C ASN A 94 11.85 -8.33 13.61
N THR A 95 12.78 -7.41 13.42
CA THR A 95 12.55 -6.18 12.66
C THR A 95 12.19 -6.54 11.22
N LEU A 96 11.07 -6.00 10.75
CA LEU A 96 10.61 -6.08 9.37
C LEU A 96 10.95 -4.76 8.69
N GLY A 97 11.48 -4.82 7.48
CA GLY A 97 11.76 -3.66 6.66
C GLY A 97 11.41 -3.98 5.21
N PHE A 98 10.45 -3.27 4.64
CA PHE A 98 9.94 -3.50 3.30
C PHE A 98 10.31 -2.31 2.41
N ASN A 99 11.28 -2.53 1.53
CA ASN A 99 11.71 -1.55 0.53
C ASN A 99 10.95 -1.78 -0.78
N LEU A 100 9.65 -1.54 -0.73
CA LEU A 100 8.71 -1.95 -1.77
C LEU A 100 8.80 -1.02 -2.98
N MET A 101 9.30 -1.55 -4.10
CA MET A 101 9.19 -0.91 -5.41
C MET A 101 7.77 -1.17 -5.92
N THR A 102 7.05 -0.11 -6.27
CA THR A 102 5.61 -0.14 -6.57
C THR A 102 5.30 0.36 -7.98
N LEU A 103 4.27 -0.23 -8.58
CA LEU A 103 3.66 0.17 -9.84
C LEU A 103 2.20 -0.27 -9.79
N SER A 104 1.23 0.61 -10.07
CA SER A 104 -0.16 0.34 -9.68
C SER A 104 -1.21 0.35 -10.81
N TRP A 105 -2.45 0.84 -10.58
CA TRP A 105 -3.47 1.30 -11.55
C TRP A 105 -4.51 2.18 -10.86
N THR A 106 -4.96 3.26 -11.51
CA THR A 106 -6.36 3.70 -11.43
C THR A 106 -6.81 4.15 -12.81
N GLN A 107 -7.90 3.55 -13.29
CA GLN A 107 -8.72 4.06 -14.37
C GLN A 107 -10.03 4.57 -13.79
N HIS A 108 -10.43 5.80 -14.13
CA HIS A 108 -11.83 6.22 -14.01
C HIS A 108 -12.56 5.88 -15.30
N TRP A 109 -13.68 5.16 -15.20
CA TRP A 109 -14.44 4.70 -16.35
C TRP A 109 -15.49 5.73 -16.78
N THR A 110 -15.91 5.63 -18.04
CA THR A 110 -16.91 6.48 -18.70
C THR A 110 -18.02 5.62 -19.33
N GLY A 111 -19.08 6.25 -19.83
CA GLY A 111 -20.21 5.55 -20.44
C GLY A 111 -20.95 4.67 -19.44
N MET A 112 -21.16 3.38 -19.74
CA MET A 112 -21.93 2.46 -18.89
C MET A 112 -21.33 2.25 -17.47
N LEU A 113 -20.05 2.60 -17.27
CA LEU A 113 -19.37 2.53 -15.97
C LEU A 113 -19.00 3.92 -15.43
N GLU A 114 -19.64 5.00 -15.92
CA GLU A 114 -19.30 6.37 -15.54
C GLU A 114 -19.31 6.60 -14.03
N GLY A 115 -18.19 7.12 -13.50
CA GLY A 115 -18.00 7.37 -12.07
C GLY A 115 -17.71 6.11 -11.25
N TRP A 116 -17.34 5.00 -11.88
CA TRP A 116 -16.57 3.94 -11.21
C TRP A 116 -15.07 4.15 -11.49
N SER A 117 -14.23 3.74 -10.56
CA SER A 117 -12.80 3.57 -10.81
C SER A 117 -12.32 2.18 -10.39
N THR A 118 -11.36 1.63 -11.13
CA THR A 118 -10.70 0.34 -10.83
C THR A 118 -9.22 0.59 -10.59
N ASN A 119 -8.68 -0.05 -9.55
CA ASN A 119 -7.27 -0.04 -9.16
C ASN A 119 -6.70 -1.46 -9.12
N LEU A 120 -5.39 -1.57 -9.37
CA LEU A 120 -4.59 -2.79 -9.30
C LEU A 120 -3.14 -2.44 -8.94
N THR A 121 -2.69 -2.64 -7.70
CA THR A 121 -1.27 -2.47 -7.36
C THR A 121 -0.46 -3.75 -7.53
N ALA A 122 0.79 -3.63 -7.98
CA ALA A 122 1.81 -4.64 -7.84
C ALA A 122 3.06 -4.05 -7.17
N GLY A 123 3.76 -4.85 -6.38
CA GLY A 123 5.03 -4.42 -5.80
C GLY A 123 5.95 -5.57 -5.42
N VAL A 124 7.26 -5.30 -5.44
CA VAL A 124 8.31 -6.22 -5.02
C VAL A 124 9.25 -5.52 -4.04
N SER A 125 9.59 -6.19 -2.94
CA SER A 125 10.34 -5.61 -1.82
C SER A 125 11.48 -6.55 -1.41
N PRO A 126 12.76 -6.25 -1.72
CA PRO A 126 13.87 -6.84 -0.97
C PRO A 126 13.73 -6.46 0.51
N THR A 127 13.60 -7.44 1.40
CA THR A 127 13.40 -7.19 2.84
C THR A 127 14.72 -6.72 3.46
N SER A 128 14.73 -5.50 4.00
CA SER A 128 15.87 -4.84 4.66
C SER A 128 15.36 -3.66 5.48
N ASP A 129 15.91 -3.47 6.69
CA ASP A 129 15.56 -2.34 7.54
C ASP A 129 16.24 -1.02 7.12
N GLU A 130 17.35 -1.06 6.41
CA GLU A 130 17.88 0.10 5.68
C GLU A 130 17.26 0.24 4.29
N PRO A 131 16.97 1.47 3.81
CA PRO A 131 17.36 2.77 4.37
C PRO A 131 16.39 3.36 5.41
N SER A 132 15.30 2.67 5.75
CA SER A 132 14.26 3.20 6.64
C SER A 132 14.75 3.44 8.08
N GLN A 133 15.68 2.60 8.58
CA GLN A 133 16.33 2.78 9.88
C GLN A 133 17.18 4.05 9.93
N TYR A 134 17.96 4.34 8.89
CA TYR A 134 18.75 5.56 8.78
C TYR A 134 17.86 6.80 8.81
N PHE A 135 16.81 6.86 7.97
CA PHE A 135 15.91 8.01 7.96
C PHE A 135 15.19 8.21 9.29
N GLN A 136 14.70 7.13 9.93
CA GLN A 136 14.10 7.22 11.25
C GLN A 136 15.10 7.74 12.30
N ASN A 137 16.24 7.04 12.48
CA ASN A 137 17.13 7.27 13.62
C ASN A 137 18.11 8.44 13.42
N LYS A 138 18.59 8.68 12.19
CA LYS A 138 19.63 9.70 11.89
C LYS A 138 19.07 11.01 11.32
N VAL A 139 17.83 11.01 10.81
CA VAL A 139 17.17 12.24 10.37
C VAL A 139 16.05 12.61 11.34
N VAL A 140 14.95 11.85 11.38
CA VAL A 140 13.74 12.25 12.12
C VAL A 140 13.97 12.31 13.64
N HIS A 141 14.53 11.25 14.23
CA HIS A 141 14.74 11.18 15.69
C HIS A 141 15.86 12.14 16.14
N GLN A 142 16.91 12.31 15.33
CA GLN A 142 17.98 13.27 15.63
C GLN A 142 17.48 14.73 15.59
N LEU A 143 16.63 15.10 14.62
CA LEU A 143 15.98 16.42 14.57
C LEU A 143 15.00 16.65 15.73
N ARG A 144 14.29 15.59 16.17
CA ARG A 144 13.29 15.66 17.25
C ARG A 144 13.85 15.35 18.66
N GLN A 145 15.16 15.13 18.79
CA GLN A 145 15.84 14.72 20.03
C GLN A 145 15.27 13.44 20.69
N LEU A 146 14.77 12.50 19.88
CA LEU A 146 14.19 11.24 20.33
C LEU A 146 15.27 10.13 20.43
N PRO A 147 15.12 9.14 21.32
CA PRO A 147 15.98 7.97 21.34
C PRO A 147 15.87 7.18 20.02
N SER A 148 16.97 6.58 19.59
CA SER A 148 16.98 5.72 18.38
C SER A 148 16.24 4.40 18.63
N VAL A 149 15.40 4.00 17.70
CA VAL A 149 14.65 2.72 17.79
C VAL A 149 15.57 1.57 17.39
N PRO A 150 15.73 0.54 18.24
CA PRO A 150 16.63 -0.58 17.99
C PRO A 150 16.22 -1.40 16.75
N THR A 151 17.15 -2.19 16.23
CA THR A 151 16.88 -3.24 15.24
C THR A 151 17.11 -4.59 15.92
N VAL A 152 16.23 -5.56 15.65
CA VAL A 152 16.32 -6.94 16.16
C VAL A 152 16.33 -7.89 14.97
N ALA A 153 17.48 -8.51 14.67
CA ALA A 153 17.63 -9.57 13.65
C ALA A 153 16.81 -9.37 12.35
N PRO A 154 17.15 -8.40 11.49
CA PRO A 154 16.37 -8.06 10.29
C PRO A 154 16.01 -9.28 9.43
N ARG A 155 14.73 -9.42 9.09
CA ARG A 155 14.29 -10.38 8.08
C ARG A 155 14.85 -10.00 6.71
N LYS A 156 15.47 -10.96 6.01
CA LYS A 156 16.10 -10.79 4.69
C LYS A 156 15.56 -11.80 3.69
N GLU A 157 14.51 -11.42 2.98
CA GLU A 157 13.82 -12.21 1.96
C GLU A 157 13.50 -11.31 0.75
N THR A 158 12.63 -11.76 -0.15
CA THR A 158 12.01 -10.91 -1.16
C THR A 158 10.50 -11.06 -1.06
N ASP A 159 9.83 -9.98 -0.70
CA ASP A 159 8.38 -9.90 -0.57
C ASP A 159 7.72 -9.42 -1.86
N VAL A 160 6.45 -9.81 -2.06
CA VAL A 160 5.61 -9.41 -3.19
C VAL A 160 4.22 -9.07 -2.68
N THR A 161 3.62 -8.01 -3.20
CA THR A 161 2.20 -7.68 -3.03
C THR A 161 1.50 -7.51 -4.38
N ILE A 162 0.23 -7.88 -4.41
CA ILE A 162 -0.72 -7.54 -5.46
C ILE A 162 -2.00 -7.06 -4.75
N ASP A 163 -2.33 -5.79 -4.91
CA ASP A 163 -3.52 -5.15 -4.36
C ASP A 163 -4.49 -4.86 -5.50
N GLY A 164 -5.78 -4.70 -5.21
CA GLY A 164 -6.74 -4.25 -6.22
C GLY A 164 -8.03 -3.77 -5.60
N SER A 165 -8.67 -2.78 -6.21
CA SER A 165 -9.92 -2.21 -5.70
C SER A 165 -10.87 -1.76 -6.80
N ILE A 166 -12.16 -1.68 -6.46
CA ILE A 166 -13.20 -1.05 -7.27
C ILE A 166 -13.93 -0.05 -6.37
N THR A 167 -14.02 1.20 -6.83
CA THR A 167 -14.58 2.33 -6.08
C THR A 167 -15.65 3.03 -6.89
N ARG A 168 -16.85 3.17 -6.32
CA ARG A 168 -17.91 4.05 -6.81
C ARG A 168 -17.64 5.46 -6.31
N TRP A 169 -17.59 6.42 -7.24
CA TRP A 169 -17.56 7.84 -6.95
C TRP A 169 -18.96 8.45 -7.12
N ILE A 170 -19.27 9.43 -6.28
CA ILE A 170 -20.50 10.22 -6.34
C ILE A 170 -20.12 11.69 -6.34
N SER A 171 -20.63 12.43 -7.33
CA SER A 171 -20.35 13.85 -7.49
C SER A 171 -21.21 14.69 -6.55
N LEU A 172 -20.59 15.71 -5.93
CA LEU A 172 -21.26 16.74 -5.14
C LEU A 172 -20.76 18.09 -5.67
N CYS A 173 -21.68 18.96 -6.11
CA CYS A 173 -21.36 20.24 -6.76
C CYS A 173 -20.30 20.06 -7.88
N ASP A 174 -20.63 19.19 -8.84
CA ASP A 174 -19.83 18.86 -10.04
C ASP A 174 -18.43 18.30 -9.78
N ARG A 175 -18.16 17.80 -8.57
CA ARG A 175 -16.85 17.26 -8.16
C ARG A 175 -16.99 15.86 -7.56
N LYS A 176 -16.16 14.91 -8.01
CA LYS A 176 -16.04 13.53 -7.45
C LYS A 176 -15.53 13.58 -6.01
N VAL A 177 -16.42 13.67 -5.02
CA VAL A 177 -16.06 13.93 -3.60
C VAL A 177 -16.42 12.76 -2.69
N LEU A 178 -17.60 12.17 -2.86
CA LEU A 178 -18.05 11.02 -2.08
C LEU A 178 -17.57 9.72 -2.74
N PHE A 179 -17.16 8.75 -1.96
CA PHE A 179 -16.73 7.44 -2.46
C PHE A 179 -17.18 6.27 -1.57
N ALA A 180 -17.42 5.13 -2.19
CA ALA A 180 -17.61 3.84 -1.53
C ALA A 180 -17.05 2.72 -2.42
N GLY A 181 -16.32 1.77 -1.86
CA GLY A 181 -15.63 0.74 -2.64
C GLY A 181 -15.14 -0.43 -1.81
N GLY A 182 -14.54 -1.40 -2.49
CA GLY A 182 -13.96 -2.59 -1.89
C GLY A 182 -12.77 -3.10 -2.68
N GLY A 183 -11.99 -3.99 -2.08
CA GLY A 183 -10.77 -4.49 -2.69
C GLY A 183 -10.10 -5.60 -1.90
N PHE A 184 -8.91 -5.98 -2.37
CA PHE A 184 -8.05 -6.98 -1.75
C PHE A 184 -6.58 -6.52 -1.73
N SER A 185 -5.79 -7.19 -0.92
CA SER A 185 -4.33 -7.20 -0.92
C SER A 185 -3.90 -8.65 -0.72
N VAL A 186 -3.11 -9.21 -1.63
CA VAL A 186 -2.58 -10.58 -1.54
C VAL A 186 -1.09 -10.58 -1.79
N GLY A 187 -0.34 -11.38 -1.04
CA GLY A 187 1.12 -11.33 -1.12
C GLY A 187 1.84 -12.23 -0.13
N THR A 188 3.14 -12.00 0.04
CA THR A 188 3.95 -12.70 1.04
C THR A 188 3.75 -12.14 2.44
N ILE A 189 3.31 -10.89 2.60
CA ILE A 189 3.27 -10.21 3.90
C ILE A 189 2.07 -10.68 4.74
N TYR A 190 0.85 -10.44 4.24
CA TYR A 190 -0.44 -10.93 4.74
C TYR A 190 -1.44 -11.01 3.57
N GLN A 191 -2.63 -11.58 3.78
CA GLN A 191 -3.76 -11.45 2.85
C GLN A 191 -4.88 -10.62 3.49
N GLN A 192 -5.62 -9.86 2.68
CA GLN A 192 -6.68 -8.96 3.13
C GLN A 192 -7.78 -8.81 2.08
N GLY A 193 -9.02 -8.78 2.52
CA GLY A 193 -10.15 -8.19 1.80
C GLY A 193 -10.67 -6.98 2.57
N PHE A 194 -11.08 -5.91 1.90
CA PHE A 194 -11.53 -4.68 2.57
C PHE A 194 -12.72 -4.01 1.88
N LEU A 195 -13.47 -3.24 2.67
CA LEU A 195 -14.45 -2.25 2.20
C LEU A 195 -14.01 -0.88 2.75
N ARG A 196 -14.09 0.17 1.93
CA ARG A 196 -13.78 1.56 2.32
C ARG A 196 -14.82 2.54 1.80
N GLY A 197 -15.02 3.65 2.51
CA GLY A 197 -15.92 4.72 2.06
C GLY A 197 -15.71 6.01 2.83
N GLY A 198 -16.20 7.11 2.26
CA GLY A 198 -16.14 8.44 2.87
C GLY A 198 -16.10 9.59 1.87
N ILE A 199 -15.35 10.62 2.24
CA ILE A 199 -15.22 11.91 1.57
C ILE A 199 -13.75 12.12 1.21
N ARG A 200 -13.44 12.52 -0.02
CA ARG A 200 -12.09 12.87 -0.47
C ARG A 200 -12.05 14.27 -1.07
N ARG A 201 -11.14 15.11 -0.57
CA ARG A 201 -10.89 16.49 -1.03
C ARG A 201 -12.17 17.34 -1.21
N LEU A 202 -13.09 17.28 -0.25
CA LEU A 202 -14.20 18.24 -0.14
C LEU A 202 -13.60 19.62 0.16
N GLN A 203 -13.88 20.63 -0.67
CA GLN A 203 -13.45 22.00 -0.39
C GLN A 203 -14.27 22.56 0.78
N ILE A 204 -13.58 23.04 1.83
CA ILE A 204 -14.19 23.53 3.07
C ILE A 204 -14.09 25.04 3.28
N THR A 205 -13.29 25.73 2.47
CA THR A 205 -13.18 27.19 2.43
C THR A 205 -13.41 27.71 1.01
N PRO A 206 -13.76 28.99 0.84
CA PRO A 206 -13.38 29.73 -0.38
C PRO A 206 -11.87 29.65 -0.63
N SER A 207 -11.42 30.11 -1.80
CA SER A 207 -9.99 30.20 -2.13
C SER A 207 -9.28 31.07 -1.08
N VAL A 208 -8.39 30.48 -0.27
CA VAL A 208 -7.69 31.16 0.84
C VAL A 208 -6.61 32.13 0.35
N TRP A 209 -6.19 31.97 -0.90
CA TRP A 209 -5.38 32.93 -1.63
C TRP A 209 -5.76 32.88 -3.11
N HIS A 210 -5.94 34.05 -3.72
CA HIS A 210 -6.08 34.20 -5.17
C HIS A 210 -4.81 34.83 -5.75
N SER A 211 -4.35 34.35 -6.90
CA SER A 211 -3.21 34.93 -7.61
C SER A 211 -3.39 34.85 -9.12
N GLU A 212 -3.28 36.00 -9.79
CA GLU A 212 -3.30 36.09 -11.26
C GLU A 212 -2.19 35.23 -11.93
N LYS A 213 -1.09 34.97 -11.22
CA LYS A 213 0.03 34.15 -11.72
C LYS A 213 0.00 32.69 -11.26
N TRP A 214 -0.56 32.40 -10.08
CA TRP A 214 -0.48 31.08 -9.44
C TRP A 214 -1.84 30.41 -9.22
N GLY A 215 -2.94 31.05 -9.61
CA GLY A 215 -4.31 30.56 -9.43
C GLY A 215 -4.76 30.53 -7.96
N ASP A 216 -5.79 29.73 -7.71
CA ASP A 216 -6.46 29.65 -6.42
C ASP A 216 -5.88 28.56 -5.51
N ILE A 217 -5.42 28.97 -4.33
CA ILE A 217 -5.05 28.06 -3.24
C ILE A 217 -6.31 27.76 -2.42
N ASN A 218 -6.58 26.48 -2.18
CA ASN A 218 -7.82 25.99 -1.56
C ASN A 218 -7.51 25.04 -0.40
N VAL A 219 -8.30 25.10 0.67
CA VAL A 219 -8.25 24.13 1.77
C VAL A 219 -9.36 23.09 1.58
N ARG A 220 -9.01 21.82 1.73
CA ARG A 220 -9.90 20.68 1.50
C ARG A 220 -9.80 19.66 2.64
N ALA A 221 -10.95 19.11 3.03
CA ALA A 221 -11.04 18.03 4.01
C ALA A 221 -11.31 16.68 3.33
N SER A 222 -10.84 15.61 3.97
CA SER A 222 -11.14 14.22 3.62
C SER A 222 -11.39 13.43 4.89
N ALA A 223 -12.23 12.39 4.82
CA ALA A 223 -12.49 11.48 5.93
C ALA A 223 -12.89 10.11 5.38
N MET A 224 -12.28 9.04 5.89
CA MET A 224 -12.52 7.67 5.44
C MET A 224 -12.72 6.73 6.62
N GLY A 225 -13.66 5.80 6.46
CA GLY A 225 -13.69 4.54 7.20
C GLY A 225 -13.29 3.38 6.30
N ARG A 226 -12.53 2.42 6.83
CA ARG A 226 -12.18 1.15 6.19
C ARG A 226 -12.43 0.00 7.17
N ILE A 227 -13.09 -1.06 6.72
CA ILE A 227 -13.18 -2.33 7.44
C ILE A 227 -12.52 -3.43 6.62
N SER A 228 -11.84 -4.35 7.29
CA SER A 228 -10.99 -5.35 6.66
C SER A 228 -11.16 -6.72 7.31
N TYR A 229 -11.20 -7.76 6.49
CA TYR A 229 -10.93 -9.14 6.89
C TYR A 229 -9.50 -9.49 6.48
N GLN A 230 -8.77 -10.24 7.31
CA GLN A 230 -7.36 -10.55 7.10
C GLN A 230 -7.04 -12.03 7.38
N SER A 231 -6.02 -12.55 6.69
CA SER A 231 -5.36 -13.81 7.04
C SER A 231 -3.84 -13.66 6.96
N ASN A 232 -3.13 -14.63 7.55
CA ASN A 232 -1.69 -14.61 7.67
C ASN A 232 -0.94 -14.75 6.33
N GLY A 233 0.34 -14.40 6.37
CA GLY A 233 1.29 -14.57 5.27
C GLY A 233 2.59 -15.23 5.71
N ALA A 234 3.59 -15.15 4.83
CA ALA A 234 4.95 -15.60 5.08
C ALA A 234 5.76 -14.61 5.94
N ALA A 235 5.42 -13.30 5.96
CA ALA A 235 6.05 -12.35 6.87
C ALA A 235 5.29 -12.19 8.20
N LEU A 236 3.94 -12.12 8.15
CA LEU A 236 3.09 -12.05 9.34
C LEU A 236 2.31 -13.36 9.52
N HIS A 237 2.88 -14.29 10.29
CA HIS A 237 2.26 -15.59 10.55
C HIS A 237 1.01 -15.52 11.45
N SER A 238 0.88 -14.44 12.23
CA SER A 238 -0.28 -14.11 13.06
C SER A 238 -0.73 -12.69 12.72
N VAL A 239 -2.01 -12.51 12.42
CA VAL A 239 -2.67 -11.21 12.21
C VAL A 239 -4.09 -11.29 12.76
N ARG A 240 -4.64 -10.17 13.19
CA ARG A 240 -6.05 -10.13 13.62
C ARG A 240 -6.97 -10.29 12.41
N SER A 241 -7.87 -11.28 12.47
CA SER A 241 -8.80 -11.63 11.39
C SER A 241 -9.72 -10.50 10.92
N THR A 242 -9.92 -9.46 11.74
CA THR A 242 -10.70 -8.27 11.40
C THR A 242 -10.02 -7.00 11.90
N ALA A 243 -9.97 -5.95 11.09
CA ALA A 243 -9.53 -4.62 11.49
C ALA A 243 -10.47 -3.53 10.96
N ALA A 244 -10.57 -2.43 11.71
CA ALA A 244 -11.25 -1.21 11.31
C ALA A 244 -10.29 -0.03 11.45
N LEU A 245 -10.29 0.86 10.45
CA LEU A 245 -9.42 2.01 10.33
C LEU A 245 -10.27 3.26 10.05
N VAL A 246 -9.91 4.38 10.66
CA VAL A 246 -10.51 5.70 10.42
C VAL A 246 -9.40 6.71 10.12
N GLN A 247 -9.51 7.42 9.01
CA GLN A 247 -8.48 8.35 8.53
C GLN A 247 -9.12 9.69 8.10
N PRO A 248 -9.18 10.71 8.98
CA PRO A 248 -9.39 12.11 8.58
C PRO A 248 -8.09 12.72 8.02
N ALA A 249 -8.23 13.64 7.07
CA ALA A 249 -7.11 14.42 6.54
C ALA A 249 -7.54 15.84 6.13
N ILE A 250 -6.60 16.77 6.21
CA ILE A 250 -6.72 18.15 5.71
C ILE A 250 -5.60 18.38 4.69
N ALA A 251 -5.96 18.97 3.56
CA ALA A 251 -5.04 19.33 2.49
C ALA A 251 -5.15 20.82 2.15
N ILE A 252 -4.02 21.43 1.82
CA ILE A 252 -3.93 22.76 1.23
C ILE A 252 -3.17 22.65 -0.10
N GLY A 253 -3.71 23.23 -1.16
CA GLY A 253 -3.11 23.10 -2.48
C GLY A 253 -3.75 23.97 -3.55
N GLN A 254 -3.06 24.05 -4.68
CA GLN A 254 -3.60 24.56 -5.94
C GLN A 254 -4.07 23.38 -6.78
N TYR A 255 -5.26 23.46 -7.36
CA TYR A 255 -5.85 22.37 -8.14
C TYR A 255 -6.22 22.86 -9.55
N ARG A 256 -6.03 22.00 -10.56
CA ARG A 256 -6.50 22.22 -11.93
C ARG A 256 -7.50 21.15 -12.33
N THR A 257 -8.53 21.53 -13.07
CA THR A 257 -9.46 20.58 -13.69
C THR A 257 -8.91 20.19 -15.07
N THR A 258 -8.89 18.90 -15.38
CA THR A 258 -8.50 18.39 -16.71
C THR A 258 -9.62 18.59 -17.74
N ALA A 259 -9.32 18.41 -19.02
CA ALA A 259 -10.34 18.32 -20.07
C ALA A 259 -11.34 17.17 -19.86
N THR A 260 -10.99 16.17 -19.04
CA THR A 260 -11.86 15.05 -18.62
C THR A 260 -12.67 15.35 -17.34
N GLY A 261 -12.65 16.59 -16.84
CA GLY A 261 -13.38 16.99 -15.63
C GLY A 261 -12.73 16.53 -14.31
N GLU A 262 -11.56 15.90 -14.36
CA GLU A 262 -10.88 15.39 -13.17
C GLU A 262 -10.11 16.51 -12.46
N THR A 263 -10.30 16.67 -11.15
CA THR A 263 -9.64 17.71 -10.36
C THR A 263 -8.33 17.17 -9.79
N ILE A 264 -7.19 17.61 -10.35
CA ILE A 264 -5.86 17.13 -9.98
C ILE A 264 -5.03 18.24 -9.31
N PRO A 265 -4.21 17.94 -8.29
CA PRO A 265 -3.36 18.95 -7.66
C PRO A 265 -2.28 19.42 -8.63
N THR A 266 -2.07 20.73 -8.76
CA THR A 266 -0.83 21.31 -9.31
C THR A 266 0.28 21.15 -8.29
N TRP A 267 -0.03 21.49 -7.04
CA TRP A 267 0.70 21.09 -5.84
C TRP A 267 -0.30 20.95 -4.68
N GLU A 268 0.01 20.08 -3.72
CA GLU A 268 -0.81 19.85 -2.52
C GLU A 268 0.07 19.37 -1.37
N ILE A 269 -0.12 19.96 -0.18
CA ILE A 269 0.37 19.44 1.10
C ILE A 269 -0.83 18.86 1.84
N GLU A 270 -0.74 17.61 2.28
CA GLU A 270 -1.79 16.84 2.93
C GLU A 270 -1.30 16.28 4.26
N LEU A 271 -2.00 16.61 5.35
CA LEU A 271 -1.81 16.01 6.68
C LEU A 271 -2.97 15.06 6.96
N ALA A 272 -2.68 13.79 7.14
CA ALA A 272 -3.64 12.77 7.56
C ALA A 272 -3.34 12.30 8.98
N LEU A 273 -4.39 12.05 9.76
CA LEU A 273 -4.32 11.30 11.01
C LEU A 273 -4.99 9.95 10.80
N MET A 274 -4.52 8.91 11.47
CA MET A 274 -5.04 7.56 11.37
C MET A 274 -5.26 6.98 12.76
N TRP A 275 -6.45 6.40 12.98
CA TRP A 275 -6.66 5.39 14.00
C TRP A 275 -6.88 4.04 13.32
N ASP A 276 -6.13 3.03 13.76
CA ASP A 276 -6.42 1.63 13.43
C ASP A 276 -6.71 0.84 14.71
N SER A 277 -7.70 -0.02 14.65
CA SER A 277 -7.98 -1.02 15.67
C SER A 277 -6.85 -2.02 15.91
N GLY A 278 -5.92 -2.18 14.95
CA GLY A 278 -4.75 -3.04 14.99
C GLY A 278 -4.84 -4.25 14.07
N ILE A 279 -3.77 -4.51 13.31
CA ILE A 279 -3.52 -5.82 12.68
C ILE A 279 -2.61 -6.72 13.54
N PHE A 280 -1.69 -6.08 14.27
CA PHE A 280 -0.74 -6.69 15.20
C PHE A 280 -1.46 -7.25 16.42
N VAL A 281 -0.97 -8.37 16.94
CA VAL A 281 -1.58 -9.08 18.07
C VAL A 281 -0.53 -9.53 19.07
N ASN A 282 -0.79 -9.29 20.36
CA ASN A 282 0.09 -9.81 21.41
C ASN A 282 -0.05 -11.35 21.56
N THR A 283 0.76 -11.96 22.44
CA THR A 283 0.71 -13.40 22.76
C THR A 283 -0.65 -13.92 23.23
N MET A 284 -1.57 -13.04 23.66
CA MET A 284 -2.93 -13.36 24.07
C MET A 284 -3.96 -13.14 22.95
N GLY A 285 -3.51 -12.86 21.71
CA GLY A 285 -4.37 -12.59 20.56
C GLY A 285 -5.06 -11.22 20.59
N GLN A 286 -4.68 -10.32 21.51
CA GLN A 286 -5.32 -9.02 21.66
C GLN A 286 -4.73 -8.00 20.68
N SER A 287 -5.62 -7.19 20.09
CA SER A 287 -5.30 -6.20 19.06
C SER A 287 -4.52 -5.01 19.61
N GLN A 288 -3.34 -4.71 19.05
CA GLN A 288 -2.61 -3.47 19.34
C GLN A 288 -3.21 -2.33 18.51
N LYS A 289 -4.00 -1.46 19.15
CA LYS A 289 -4.55 -0.25 18.52
C LYS A 289 -3.42 0.73 18.22
N GLN A 290 -3.44 1.36 17.06
CA GLN A 290 -2.38 2.26 16.61
C GLN A 290 -2.95 3.65 16.26
N PHE A 291 -2.18 4.69 16.58
CA PHE A 291 -2.45 6.07 16.18
C PHE A 291 -1.25 6.60 15.41
N ALA A 292 -1.45 6.95 14.14
CA ALA A 292 -0.38 7.43 13.27
C ALA A 292 -0.75 8.76 12.60
N TRP A 293 0.26 9.46 12.11
CA TRP A 293 0.13 10.59 11.22
C TRP A 293 0.87 10.29 9.91
N SER A 294 0.38 10.86 8.81
CA SER A 294 1.10 10.94 7.54
C SER A 294 1.11 12.38 7.05
N LEU A 295 2.29 12.83 6.60
CA LEU A 295 2.47 14.09 5.89
C LEU A 295 2.88 13.80 4.45
N ALA A 296 2.04 14.19 3.51
CA ALA A 296 2.31 14.13 2.08
C ALA A 296 2.53 15.52 1.49
N ALA A 297 3.45 15.61 0.53
CA ALA A 297 3.65 16.77 -0.32
C ALA A 297 3.70 16.31 -1.78
N SER A 298 2.95 16.96 -2.66
CA SER A 298 2.96 16.68 -4.10
C SER A 298 3.14 17.95 -4.91
N ALA A 299 3.87 17.85 -6.02
CA ALA A 299 4.17 18.93 -6.94
C ALA A 299 4.35 18.36 -8.36
N GLY A 300 3.50 18.80 -9.30
CA GLY A 300 3.48 18.26 -10.65
C GLY A 300 3.24 16.73 -10.64
N PRO A 301 4.12 15.92 -11.24
CA PRO A 301 3.99 14.47 -11.20
C PRO A 301 4.54 13.81 -9.93
N VAL A 302 5.30 14.51 -9.08
CA VAL A 302 5.97 13.88 -7.92
C VAL A 302 5.11 14.01 -6.67
N ARG A 303 4.99 12.92 -5.89
CA ARG A 303 4.52 12.92 -4.50
C ARG A 303 5.61 12.32 -3.60
N PHE A 304 5.89 13.00 -2.50
CA PHE A 304 6.59 12.46 -1.35
C PHE A 304 5.59 12.31 -0.21
N GLU A 305 5.75 11.27 0.60
CA GLU A 305 4.93 11.05 1.79
C GLU A 305 5.78 10.42 2.89
N THR A 306 5.53 10.74 4.16
CA THR A 306 6.14 10.05 5.31
C THR A 306 5.16 9.95 6.47
N TRP A 307 5.20 8.81 7.18
CA TRP A 307 4.29 8.48 8.27
C TRP A 307 5.02 7.84 9.44
N ASN A 308 4.42 8.00 10.63
CA ASN A 308 4.93 7.46 11.88
C ASN A 308 3.83 7.42 12.95
N ASP A 309 3.98 6.52 13.92
CA ASP A 309 3.06 6.25 15.02
C ASP A 309 3.40 6.97 16.34
N SER A 310 4.31 7.97 16.34
CA SER A 310 4.60 8.82 17.52
C SER A 310 3.43 9.71 17.98
N MET A 311 2.19 9.39 17.65
CA MET A 311 0.98 9.95 18.25
C MET A 311 0.31 8.99 19.25
N GLY A 312 0.88 7.81 19.51
CA GLY A 312 0.47 6.90 20.59
C GLY A 312 0.58 7.46 22.02
N HIS A 313 1.08 8.70 22.18
CA HIS A 313 1.36 9.41 23.44
C HIS A 313 0.15 9.77 24.33
N LEU A 314 -0.98 9.05 24.20
CA LEU A 314 -1.98 8.90 25.27
C LEU A 314 -1.58 7.84 26.31
N SER A 315 -0.46 7.15 26.11
CA SER A 315 0.28 6.44 27.17
C SER A 315 1.80 6.61 26.97
N GLU A 316 2.58 6.46 28.04
CA GLU A 316 3.97 6.94 28.16
C GLU A 316 5.03 6.07 27.44
N ARG A 317 4.66 5.40 26.34
CA ARG A 317 5.50 4.40 25.66
C ARG A 317 5.26 4.35 24.15
N ASP A 318 5.62 5.41 23.41
CA ASP A 318 5.75 5.25 21.96
C ASP A 318 6.82 6.13 21.31
N TYR A 319 7.97 5.52 21.02
CA TYR A 319 8.99 6.06 20.11
C TYR A 319 8.91 5.42 18.71
N GLY A 320 7.78 4.82 18.37
CA GLY A 320 7.40 4.49 17.02
C GLY A 320 8.03 3.21 16.46
N PRO A 321 7.42 2.04 16.70
CA PRO A 321 7.82 0.82 16.01
C PRO A 321 7.57 0.91 14.50
N SER A 322 6.57 1.67 14.04
CA SER A 322 6.34 1.90 12.61
C SER A 322 6.92 3.23 12.12
N TYR A 323 7.64 3.16 11.01
CA TYR A 323 8.05 4.35 10.25
C TYR A 323 7.96 4.03 8.78
N GLY A 324 7.63 5.03 7.96
CA GLY A 324 7.73 4.87 6.52
C GLY A 324 7.80 6.17 5.76
N ALA A 325 8.19 6.01 4.49
CA ALA A 325 8.20 7.08 3.50
C ALA A 325 7.97 6.50 2.11
N ALA A 326 7.23 7.23 1.27
CA ALA A 326 7.07 6.92 -0.14
C ALA A 326 7.58 8.06 -1.01
N LEU A 327 8.26 7.72 -2.11
CA LEU A 327 8.52 8.62 -3.23
C LEU A 327 7.88 8.03 -4.47
N THR A 328 6.92 8.74 -5.05
CA THR A 328 6.03 8.29 -6.12
C THR A 328 5.97 9.30 -7.25
N VAL A 329 5.91 8.81 -8.50
CA VAL A 329 5.96 9.64 -9.72
C VAL A 329 4.85 9.24 -10.69
N ASP A 330 4.00 10.20 -11.04
CA ASP A 330 2.96 10.09 -12.06
C ASP A 330 3.55 10.14 -13.48
N VAL A 331 3.92 8.98 -14.02
CA VAL A 331 4.54 8.81 -15.35
C VAL A 331 3.59 9.21 -16.48
N LEU A 332 2.26 9.11 -16.32
CA LEU A 332 1.31 9.62 -17.33
C LEU A 332 1.40 11.14 -17.39
N ARG A 333 1.50 11.79 -16.23
CA ARG A 333 1.69 13.24 -16.16
C ARG A 333 3.07 13.69 -16.62
N VAL A 334 4.14 12.94 -16.32
CA VAL A 334 5.47 13.15 -16.92
C VAL A 334 5.40 13.06 -18.44
N TRP A 335 4.76 12.02 -18.99
CA TRP A 335 4.63 11.82 -20.42
C TRP A 335 3.86 12.97 -21.09
N ASN A 336 2.72 13.37 -20.53
CA ASN A 336 1.93 14.46 -21.07
C ASN A 336 2.70 15.79 -21.07
N ILE A 337 3.43 16.12 -19.99
CA ILE A 337 4.32 17.28 -19.92
C ILE A 337 5.41 17.21 -21.02
N ILE A 338 6.00 16.04 -21.26
CA ILE A 338 7.00 15.85 -22.34
C ILE A 338 6.38 16.05 -23.73
N GLN A 339 5.11 15.66 -23.96
CA GLN A 339 4.43 15.93 -25.23
C GLN A 339 4.05 17.41 -25.38
N GLU A 340 3.59 18.07 -24.32
CA GLU A 340 3.35 19.53 -24.30
C GLU A 340 4.61 20.30 -24.73
N PHE A 341 5.79 19.96 -24.17
CA PHE A 341 7.07 20.56 -24.58
C PHE A 341 7.50 20.25 -26.03
N ARG A 342 7.08 19.13 -26.61
CA ARG A 342 7.42 18.77 -28.01
C ARG A 342 6.55 19.46 -29.05
N VAL A 343 5.38 19.95 -28.66
CA VAL A 343 4.41 20.59 -29.56
C VAL A 343 4.48 22.12 -29.48
N MET A 344 5.14 22.69 -28.46
CA MET A 344 5.49 24.11 -28.45
C MET A 344 6.44 24.45 -29.62
N PRO A 345 6.08 25.39 -30.51
CA PRO A 345 7.01 25.86 -31.52
C PRO A 345 8.15 26.63 -30.85
N THR A 346 9.39 26.30 -31.21
CA THR A 346 10.58 27.05 -30.76
C THR A 346 10.50 28.49 -31.27
N THR A 347 10.39 29.45 -30.36
CA THR A 347 10.24 30.89 -30.64
C THR A 347 11.54 31.57 -31.13
N ASP A 348 12.35 30.85 -31.91
CA ASP A 348 13.67 31.24 -32.43
C ASP A 348 13.81 31.00 -33.94
N GLN A 349 12.71 31.14 -34.69
CA GLN A 349 12.81 31.57 -36.09
C GLN A 349 12.53 33.07 -36.16
N SER A 350 13.61 33.84 -36.00
CA SER A 350 13.62 35.27 -36.31
C SER A 350 13.19 35.48 -37.76
N ALA A 351 12.24 36.39 -37.99
CA ALA A 351 11.84 36.78 -39.34
C ALA A 351 13.01 37.53 -40.03
N SER A 352 13.77 36.82 -40.87
CA SER A 352 14.74 37.43 -41.78
C SER A 352 13.98 38.13 -42.91
N SER A 353 13.86 39.45 -42.79
CA SER A 353 13.37 40.37 -43.82
C SER A 353 14.29 40.43 -45.05
#